data_AF-Q27Z57-F1
#
_entry.id   AF-Q27Z57-F1
#
_cell.length_a   1.000
_cell.length_b   1.000
_cell.length_c   1.000
_cell.angle_alpha   90.00
_cell.angle_beta   90.00
_cell.angle_gamma   90.00
#
_symmetry.space_group_name_H-M   'P 1'
#
loop_
_entity.id
_entity.type
_entity.pdbx_description
1 polymer ?
#
loop_
_entity_poly.entity_id
_entity_poly.type
_entity_poly.pdbx_seq_one_letter_code
_entity_poly.pdbx_strand_id
1 'polypeptide(L)'
;RVKDLDFSRNEITVRDGKGGKDRRTVLPKSLVEPLQREVERARALHATDLQAGFGAVHLPHALARKYPNAGHEFGWQYVFPSPRRSIDPVDGVERRHHFDDGTLSRSLKSACKRAGIVKPVSAHTLRHSFATHIIEAGYDIRTVQELLGHKDVATTQIYTHVL
;
A
#
# COMPACT_ATOMS: atom_id res chain seq x y z
N ARG A 1 -6.50 0.13 0.14
CA ARG A 1 -7.58 -0.87 -0.06
C ARG A 1 -7.92 -0.92 -1.55
N VAL A 2 -8.77 -1.84 -2.00
CA VAL A 2 -9.14 -1.94 -3.42
C VAL A 2 -9.71 -0.61 -3.96
N LYS A 3 -10.61 0.03 -3.19
CA LYS A 3 -11.21 1.32 -3.53
C LYS A 3 -10.23 2.50 -3.66
N ASP A 4 -8.99 2.31 -3.21
CA ASP A 4 -7.98 3.36 -3.23
C ASP A 4 -7.09 3.28 -4.49
N LEU A 5 -7.36 2.33 -5.40
CA LEU A 5 -6.72 2.25 -6.71
C LEU A 5 -7.60 2.94 -7.76
N ASP A 6 -7.04 3.93 -8.46
CA ASP A 6 -7.68 4.57 -9.61
C ASP A 6 -6.87 4.27 -10.88
N PHE A 7 -7.29 3.23 -11.59
CA PHE A 7 -6.66 2.83 -12.86
C PHE A 7 -6.92 3.81 -14.00
N SER A 8 -8.01 4.58 -13.95
CA SER A 8 -8.34 5.56 -14.98
C SER A 8 -7.38 6.75 -14.94
N ARG A 9 -7.04 7.18 -13.72
CA ARG A 9 -6.13 8.31 -13.47
C ARG A 9 -4.69 7.88 -13.27
N ASN A 10 -4.42 6.58 -13.18
CA ASN A 10 -3.10 6.06 -12.78
C ASN A 10 -2.66 6.64 -11.43
N GLU A 11 -3.56 6.61 -10.44
CA GLU A 11 -3.34 7.16 -9.11
C GLU A 11 -3.62 6.10 -8.03
N ILE A 12 -2.89 6.20 -6.91
CA ILE A 12 -3.14 5.44 -5.68
C ILE A 12 -3.41 6.43 -4.57
N THR A 13 -4.53 6.25 -3.85
CA THR A 13 -4.79 6.98 -2.60
C THR A 13 -4.17 6.22 -1.43
N VAL A 14 -3.26 6.86 -0.71
CA VAL A 14 -2.72 6.35 0.55
C VAL A 14 -3.46 7.06 1.68
N ARG A 15 -4.32 6.31 2.35
CA ARG A 15 -5.13 6.78 3.49
C ARG A 15 -4.30 6.80 4.77
N ASP A 16 -4.61 7.74 5.65
CA ASP A 16 -4.00 7.84 6.99
C ASP A 16 -2.46 7.83 6.96
N GLY A 17 -1.89 8.59 6.00
CA GLY A 17 -0.45 8.77 5.92
C GLY A 17 0.11 9.57 7.11
N LYS A 18 1.43 9.71 7.18
CA LYS A 18 2.13 10.46 8.25
C LYS A 18 1.44 11.81 8.51
N GLY A 19 0.88 11.98 9.70
CA GLY A 19 0.14 13.19 10.10
C GLY A 19 -1.38 13.13 9.91
N GLY A 20 -1.97 11.94 9.70
CA GLY A 20 -3.41 11.73 9.61
C GLY A 20 -4.05 12.30 8.35
N LYS A 21 -3.25 12.46 7.28
CA LYS A 21 -3.71 13.03 6.00
C LYS A 21 -3.63 12.00 4.90
N ASP A 22 -4.70 11.97 4.10
CA ASP A 22 -4.71 11.22 2.86
C ASP A 22 -3.80 11.90 1.84
N ARG A 23 -3.12 11.09 1.01
CA ARG A 23 -2.36 11.58 -0.14
C ARG A 23 -2.64 10.75 -1.37
N ARG A 24 -2.41 11.34 -2.53
CA ARG A 24 -2.42 10.63 -3.81
C ARG A 24 -1.00 10.51 -4.33
N THR A 25 -0.67 9.36 -4.89
CA THR A 25 0.62 9.10 -5.51
C THR A 25 0.42 8.41 -6.85
N VAL A 26 1.48 8.27 -7.63
CA VAL A 26 1.42 7.76 -8.99
C VAL A 26 1.33 6.23 -9.01
N LEU A 27 0.53 5.70 -9.94
CA LEU A 27 0.53 4.30 -10.36
C LEU A 27 1.23 4.22 -11.73
N PRO A 28 2.42 3.62 -11.84
CA PRO A 28 3.05 3.40 -13.14
C PRO A 28 2.15 2.56 -14.06
N LYS A 29 1.98 3.00 -15.32
CA LYS A 29 1.16 2.29 -16.32
C LYS A 29 1.57 0.82 -16.51
N SER A 30 2.87 0.54 -16.41
CA SER A 30 3.42 -0.82 -16.48
C SER A 30 2.92 -1.76 -15.38
N LEU A 31 2.42 -1.22 -14.26
CA LEU A 31 1.89 -2.00 -13.15
C LEU A 31 0.37 -2.13 -13.17
N VAL A 32 -0.34 -1.47 -14.10
CA VAL A 32 -1.80 -1.51 -14.16
C VAL A 32 -2.30 -2.95 -14.35
N GLU A 33 -1.85 -3.65 -15.39
CA GLU A 33 -2.29 -5.01 -15.68
C GLU A 33 -1.88 -6.02 -14.59
N PRO A 34 -0.62 -6.05 -14.10
CA PRO A 34 -0.25 -6.87 -12.94
C PRO A 34 -1.12 -6.62 -11.70
N LEU A 35 -1.45 -5.36 -11.42
CA LEU A 35 -2.24 -4.99 -10.25
C LEU A 35 -3.72 -5.35 -10.42
N GLN A 36 -4.28 -5.25 -11.64
CA GLN A 36 -5.62 -5.74 -11.94
C GLN A 36 -5.74 -7.26 -11.71
N ARG A 37 -4.74 -8.04 -12.13
CA ARG A 37 -4.70 -9.48 -11.82
C ARG A 37 -4.71 -9.76 -10.33
N GLU A 38 -3.94 -8.99 -9.56
CA GLU A 38 -3.90 -9.12 -8.10
C GLU A 38 -5.24 -8.73 -7.44
N VAL A 39 -5.91 -7.70 -7.96
CA VAL A 39 -7.27 -7.32 -7.52
C VAL A 39 -8.26 -8.45 -7.79
N GLU A 40 -8.22 -9.08 -8.95
CA GLU A 40 -9.11 -10.22 -9.26
C GLU A 40 -8.78 -11.46 -8.41
N ARG A 41 -7.50 -11.71 -8.11
CA ARG A 41 -7.11 -12.73 -7.11
C ARG A 41 -7.71 -12.43 -5.74
N ALA A 42 -7.63 -11.17 -5.29
CA ALA A 42 -8.21 -10.74 -4.03
C ALA A 42 -9.74 -10.87 -4.03
N ARG A 43 -10.41 -10.59 -5.16
CA ARG A 43 -11.86 -10.76 -5.33
C ARG A 43 -12.29 -12.21 -5.16
N ALA A 44 -11.60 -13.13 -5.84
CA ALA A 44 -11.88 -14.56 -5.72
C ALA A 44 -11.72 -15.04 -4.28
N LEU A 45 -10.65 -14.61 -3.61
CA LEU A 45 -10.39 -14.97 -2.22
C LEU A 45 -11.47 -14.41 -1.26
N HIS A 46 -11.89 -13.16 -1.48
CA HIS A 46 -12.96 -12.53 -0.72
C HIS A 46 -14.30 -13.25 -0.91
N ALA A 47 -14.63 -13.65 -2.13
CA ALA A 47 -15.84 -14.43 -2.41
C ALA A 47 -15.84 -15.76 -1.66
N THR A 48 -14.71 -16.47 -1.61
CA THR A 48 -14.55 -17.69 -0.82
C THR A 48 -14.72 -17.44 0.68
N ASP A 49 -14.14 -16.36 1.21
CA ASP A 49 -14.29 -16.01 2.62
C ASP A 49 -15.75 -15.68 2.97
N LEU A 50 -16.46 -14.94 2.11
CA LEU A 50 -17.88 -14.65 2.29
C LEU A 50 -18.74 -15.92 2.31
N GLN A 51 -18.49 -16.87 1.40
CA GLN A 51 -19.21 -18.15 1.37
C GLN A 51 -19.00 -18.98 2.64
N ALA A 52 -17.84 -18.85 3.27
CA ALA A 52 -17.51 -19.50 4.53
C ALA A 52 -18.01 -18.74 5.78
N GLY A 53 -18.77 -17.65 5.61
CA GLY A 53 -19.29 -16.83 6.71
C GLY A 53 -18.31 -15.80 7.27
N PHE A 54 -17.20 -15.55 6.58
CA PHE A 54 -16.19 -14.53 6.91
C PHE A 54 -16.30 -13.34 5.93
N GLY A 55 -15.17 -12.77 5.50
CA GLY A 55 -15.11 -11.69 4.51
C GLY A 55 -15.21 -10.28 5.12
N ALA A 56 -15.53 -10.15 6.40
CA ALA A 56 -15.42 -8.88 7.10
C ALA A 56 -13.94 -8.46 7.23
N VAL A 57 -13.64 -7.19 6.96
CA VAL A 57 -12.33 -6.61 7.25
C VAL A 57 -12.41 -5.59 8.38
N HIS A 58 -11.29 -5.37 9.08
CA HIS A 58 -11.19 -4.34 10.11
C HIS A 58 -11.46 -2.96 9.53
N LEU A 59 -12.36 -2.23 10.20
CA LEU A 59 -12.68 -0.84 9.98
C LEU A 59 -12.55 -0.08 11.32
N PRO A 60 -11.97 1.13 11.34
CA PRO A 60 -11.95 1.98 12.53
C PRO A 60 -13.36 2.16 13.11
N HIS A 61 -13.49 2.20 14.44
CA HIS A 61 -14.80 2.24 15.14
C HIS A 61 -15.78 3.28 14.60
N ALA A 62 -15.30 4.48 14.25
CA ALA A 62 -16.14 5.53 13.68
C ALA A 62 -16.74 5.16 12.31
N LEU A 63 -15.95 4.49 11.47
CA LEU A 63 -16.38 4.02 10.15
C LEU A 63 -17.28 2.79 10.27
N ALA A 64 -16.93 1.83 11.13
CA ALA A 64 -17.75 0.64 11.37
C ALA A 64 -19.17 1.00 11.84
N ARG A 65 -19.29 1.99 12.75
CA ARG A 65 -20.59 2.48 13.22
C ARG A 65 -21.39 3.21 12.14
N LYS A 66 -20.73 4.01 11.30
CA LYS A 66 -21.39 4.78 10.23
C LYS A 66 -21.81 3.90 9.05
N TYR A 67 -21.01 2.87 8.74
CA TYR A 67 -21.22 1.96 7.62
C TYR A 67 -21.02 0.50 8.08
N PRO A 68 -22.05 -0.12 8.71
CA PRO A 68 -21.92 -1.44 9.33
C PRO A 68 -21.57 -2.54 8.33
N ASN A 69 -22.02 -2.43 7.07
CA ASN A 69 -21.78 -3.45 6.05
C ASN A 69 -20.49 -3.21 5.23
N ALA A 70 -19.83 -2.06 5.40
CA ALA A 70 -18.65 -1.70 4.61
C ALA A 70 -17.51 -2.73 4.76
N GLY A 71 -17.44 -3.43 5.89
CA GLY A 71 -16.43 -4.46 6.13
C GLY A 71 -16.51 -5.64 5.17
N HIS A 72 -17.68 -5.92 4.59
CA HIS A 72 -17.92 -7.04 3.65
C HIS A 72 -17.88 -6.60 2.19
N GLU A 73 -17.90 -5.30 1.92
CA GLU A 73 -17.81 -4.76 0.58
C GLU A 73 -16.40 -4.95 0.01
N PHE A 74 -16.32 -5.37 -1.26
CA PHE A 74 -15.04 -5.66 -1.89
C PHE A 74 -14.09 -4.45 -1.95
N GLY A 75 -14.65 -3.24 -2.13
CA GLY A 75 -13.87 -1.99 -2.17
C GLY A 75 -13.05 -1.76 -0.90
N TRP A 76 -13.52 -2.26 0.25
CA TRP A 76 -12.82 -2.10 1.53
C TRP A 76 -11.76 -3.17 1.76
N GLN A 77 -11.68 -4.23 0.95
CA GLN A 77 -10.71 -5.31 1.14
C GLN A 77 -9.28 -4.87 0.81
N TYR A 78 -8.30 -5.62 1.31
CA TYR A 78 -6.90 -5.41 0.98
C TYR A 78 -6.62 -5.83 -0.46
N VAL A 79 -5.80 -5.02 -1.18
CA VAL A 79 -5.32 -5.37 -2.53
C VAL A 79 -4.40 -6.57 -2.47
N PHE A 80 -3.53 -6.61 -1.44
CA PHE A 80 -2.62 -7.71 -1.17
C PHE A 80 -3.06 -8.44 0.11
N PRO A 81 -4.08 -9.31 0.03
CA PRO A 81 -4.54 -10.07 1.18
C PRO A 81 -3.57 -11.20 1.54
N SER A 82 -3.41 -11.43 2.84
CA SER A 82 -2.65 -12.57 3.39
C SER A 82 -3.20 -13.89 2.84
N PRO A 83 -2.35 -14.91 2.60
CA PRO A 83 -2.79 -16.24 2.19
C PRO A 83 -3.72 -16.92 3.20
N ARG A 84 -3.60 -16.58 4.49
CA ARG A 84 -4.40 -17.15 5.58
C ARG A 84 -5.17 -16.07 6.32
N ARG A 85 -6.34 -16.43 6.85
CA ARG A 85 -7.05 -15.61 7.84
C ARG A 85 -6.34 -15.71 9.19
N SER A 86 -6.58 -14.73 10.04
CA SER A 86 -6.06 -14.66 11.39
C SER A 86 -7.11 -14.03 12.31
N ILE A 87 -6.96 -14.30 13.61
CA ILE A 87 -7.76 -13.63 14.64
C ILE A 87 -7.22 -12.20 14.79
N ASP A 88 -8.08 -11.20 14.63
CA ASP A 88 -7.73 -9.80 14.89
C ASP A 88 -7.48 -9.62 16.40
N PRO A 89 -6.29 -9.17 16.82
CA PRO A 89 -5.96 -9.05 18.24
C PRO A 89 -6.77 -7.96 18.95
N VAL A 90 -7.41 -7.05 18.22
CA VAL A 90 -8.16 -5.93 18.83
C VAL A 90 -9.53 -6.37 19.33
N ASP A 91 -10.23 -7.22 18.58
CA ASP A 91 -11.62 -7.60 18.87
C ASP A 91 -11.90 -9.11 18.77
N GLY A 92 -10.88 -9.93 18.50
CA GLY A 92 -10.98 -11.39 18.52
C GLY A 92 -11.70 -12.01 17.33
N VAL A 93 -12.08 -11.23 16.32
CA VAL A 93 -12.81 -11.75 15.15
C VAL A 93 -11.83 -12.27 14.10
N GLU A 94 -12.06 -13.48 13.63
CA GLU A 94 -11.30 -14.06 12.51
C GLU A 94 -11.60 -13.31 11.21
N ARG A 95 -10.55 -12.80 10.58
CA ARG A 95 -10.64 -12.07 9.30
C ARG A 95 -9.36 -12.20 8.49
N ARG A 96 -9.42 -11.78 7.22
CA ARG A 96 -8.23 -11.74 6.37
C ARG A 96 -7.52 -10.39 6.51
N HIS A 97 -6.26 -10.44 6.95
CA HIS A 97 -5.39 -9.27 7.00
C HIS A 97 -4.60 -9.09 5.69
N HIS A 98 -3.88 -7.99 5.57
CA HIS A 98 -2.90 -7.81 4.49
C HIS A 98 -1.68 -8.72 4.70
N PHE A 99 -0.81 -8.79 3.69
CA PHE A 99 0.50 -9.42 3.85
C PHE A 99 1.29 -8.83 5.04
N ASP A 100 1.98 -9.70 5.77
CA ASP A 100 2.91 -9.32 6.83
C ASP A 100 4.10 -8.50 6.28
N ASP A 101 4.43 -7.40 6.95
CA ASP A 101 5.54 -6.50 6.57
C ASP A 101 6.90 -7.22 6.56
N GLY A 102 7.08 -8.20 7.45
CA GLY A 102 8.26 -9.06 7.47
C GLY A 102 8.41 -9.87 6.19
N THR A 103 7.31 -10.22 5.53
CA THR A 103 7.33 -10.96 4.26
C THR A 103 7.90 -10.11 3.13
N LEU A 104 7.50 -8.84 3.04
CA LEU A 104 8.08 -7.92 2.05
C LEU A 104 9.59 -7.76 2.27
N SER A 105 10.00 -7.56 3.52
CA SER A 105 11.42 -7.40 3.88
C SER A 105 12.26 -8.63 3.51
N ARG A 106 11.75 -9.84 3.78
CA ARG A 106 12.41 -11.10 3.40
C ARG A 106 12.50 -11.27 1.88
N SER A 107 11.41 -10.97 1.17
CA SER A 107 11.34 -11.03 -0.29
C SER A 107 12.31 -10.05 -0.95
N LEU A 108 12.42 -8.82 -0.45
CA LEU A 108 13.39 -7.84 -0.90
C LEU A 108 14.83 -8.32 -0.69
N LYS A 109 15.15 -8.83 0.51
CA LYS A 109 16.49 -9.38 0.80
C LYS A 109 16.86 -10.51 -0.16
N SER A 110 15.92 -11.42 -0.43
CA SER A 110 16.12 -12.51 -1.39
C SER A 110 16.31 -12.00 -2.82
N ALA A 111 15.52 -11.01 -3.25
CA ALA A 111 15.66 -10.38 -4.56
C ALA A 111 17.03 -9.69 -4.73
N CYS A 112 17.48 -8.94 -3.74
CA CYS A 112 18.81 -8.30 -3.74
C CYS A 112 19.94 -9.31 -3.86
N LYS A 113 19.85 -10.44 -3.12
CA LYS A 113 20.83 -11.52 -3.22
C LYS A 113 20.90 -12.10 -4.65
N ARG A 114 19.75 -12.35 -5.28
CA ARG A 114 19.70 -12.85 -6.66
C ARG A 114 20.22 -11.85 -7.69
N ALA A 115 19.99 -10.56 -7.44
CA ALA A 115 20.44 -9.47 -8.31
C ALA A 115 21.91 -9.07 -8.09
N GLY A 116 22.63 -9.69 -7.15
CA GLY A 116 24.02 -9.32 -6.83
C GLY A 116 24.16 -7.97 -6.11
N ILE A 117 23.08 -7.45 -5.52
CA ILE A 117 23.09 -6.17 -4.80
C ILE A 117 23.60 -6.41 -3.38
N VAL A 118 24.83 -5.94 -3.11
CA VAL A 118 25.48 -6.11 -1.80
C VAL A 118 25.07 -5.06 -0.76
N LYS A 119 24.57 -3.90 -1.20
CA LYS A 119 24.13 -2.83 -0.30
C LYS A 119 22.84 -3.24 0.44
N PRO A 120 22.65 -2.83 1.71
CA PRO A 120 21.39 -3.03 2.41
C PRO A 120 20.24 -2.32 1.68
N VAL A 121 19.18 -3.06 1.34
CA VAL A 121 17.97 -2.51 0.71
C VAL A 121 16.77 -2.82 1.57
N SER A 122 15.96 -1.79 1.80
CA SER A 122 14.67 -1.85 2.48
C SER A 122 13.60 -1.15 1.65
N ALA A 123 12.33 -1.25 2.06
CA ALA A 123 11.26 -0.45 1.46
C ALA A 123 11.54 1.06 1.57
N HIS A 124 12.21 1.51 2.64
CA HIS A 124 12.63 2.89 2.79
C HIS A 124 13.71 3.29 1.79
N THR A 125 14.67 2.40 1.50
CA THR A 125 15.68 2.61 0.45
C THR A 125 15.03 2.78 -0.93
N LEU A 126 14.03 1.96 -1.26
CA LEU A 126 13.30 2.09 -2.53
C LEU A 126 12.52 3.41 -2.62
N ARG A 127 11.91 3.84 -1.51
CA ARG A 127 11.23 5.14 -1.42
C ARG A 127 12.20 6.32 -1.62
N HIS A 128 13.41 6.22 -1.07
CA HIS A 128 14.45 7.23 -1.27
C HIS A 128 14.87 7.29 -2.75
N SER A 129 15.15 6.13 -3.36
CA SER A 129 15.49 6.08 -4.79
C SER A 129 14.40 6.67 -5.67
N PHE A 130 13.12 6.42 -5.35
CA PHE A 130 12.01 7.05 -6.05
C PHE A 130 12.04 8.59 -5.95
N ALA A 131 12.27 9.12 -4.74
CA ALA A 131 12.34 10.56 -4.52
C ALA A 131 13.50 11.20 -5.31
N THR A 132 14.69 10.62 -5.21
CA THR A 132 15.89 11.11 -5.91
C THR A 132 15.72 11.07 -7.42
N HIS A 133 15.25 9.96 -8.00
CA HIS A 133 15.10 9.86 -9.46
C HIS A 133 14.06 10.84 -10.02
N ILE A 134 12.99 11.12 -9.26
CA ILE A 134 12.01 12.12 -9.70
C ILE A 134 12.61 13.53 -9.67
N ILE A 135 13.42 13.86 -8.66
CA ILE A 135 14.15 15.14 -8.62
C ILE A 135 15.15 15.23 -9.78
N GLU A 136 15.92 14.17 -10.04
CA GLU A 136 16.87 14.08 -11.17
C GLU A 136 16.19 14.23 -12.52
N ALA A 137 14.95 13.75 -12.65
CA ALA A 137 14.13 13.94 -13.84
C ALA A 137 13.56 15.38 -13.98
N GLY A 138 13.93 16.30 -13.10
CA GLY A 138 13.59 17.73 -13.17
C GLY A 138 12.25 18.10 -12.54
N TYR A 139 11.63 17.20 -11.77
CA TYR A 139 10.39 17.54 -11.07
C TYR A 139 10.65 18.47 -9.90
N ASP A 140 9.73 19.43 -9.70
CA ASP A 140 9.80 20.36 -8.58
C ASP A 140 9.70 19.65 -7.22
N ILE A 141 10.44 20.16 -6.24
CA ILE A 141 10.51 19.60 -4.89
C ILE A 141 9.15 19.56 -4.17
N ARG A 142 8.22 20.48 -4.49
CA ARG A 142 6.85 20.45 -3.94
C ARG A 142 6.06 19.28 -4.50
N THR A 143 6.21 18.98 -5.80
CA THR A 143 5.60 17.78 -6.39
C THR A 143 6.11 16.51 -5.71
N VAL A 144 7.41 16.42 -5.45
CA VAL A 144 7.99 15.27 -4.71
C VAL A 144 7.48 15.22 -3.28
N GLN A 145 7.40 16.36 -2.60
CA GLN A 145 6.84 16.48 -1.25
C GLN A 145 5.40 15.94 -1.18
N GLU A 146 4.55 16.27 -2.16
CA GLU A 146 3.17 15.80 -2.25
C GLU A 146 3.08 14.30 -2.48
N LEU A 147 3.84 13.76 -3.45
CA LEU A 147 3.87 12.33 -3.77
C LEU A 147 4.30 11.48 -2.58
N LEU A 148 5.26 11.99 -1.80
CA LEU A 148 5.74 11.34 -0.59
C LEU A 148 4.87 11.66 0.64
N GLY A 149 4.03 12.68 0.61
CA GLY A 149 3.25 13.15 1.75
C GLY A 149 4.11 13.59 2.93
N HIS A 150 5.14 14.37 2.65
CA HIS A 150 5.93 15.00 3.69
C HIS A 150 5.26 16.29 4.16
N LYS A 151 5.00 16.42 5.47
CA LYS A 151 4.41 17.62 6.06
C LYS A 151 5.32 18.85 5.91
N ASP A 152 6.63 18.63 5.93
CA ASP A 152 7.66 19.65 5.83
C ASP A 152 8.56 19.37 4.62
N VAL A 153 8.82 20.42 3.84
CA VAL A 153 9.74 20.37 2.70
C VAL A 153 11.15 20.03 3.14
N ALA A 154 11.55 20.38 4.38
CA ALA A 154 12.85 20.02 4.94
C ALA A 154 13.10 18.50 4.93
N THR A 155 12.04 17.68 5.08
CA THR A 155 12.16 16.21 4.98
C THR A 155 12.44 15.75 3.55
N THR A 156 11.98 16.51 2.55
CA THR A 156 12.23 16.23 1.12
C THR A 156 13.57 16.80 0.66
N GLN A 157 14.04 17.91 1.25
CA GLN A 157 15.35 18.51 0.97
C GLN A 157 16.52 17.58 1.29
N ILE A 158 16.34 16.60 2.18
CA ILE A 158 17.34 15.54 2.40
C ILE A 158 17.71 14.86 1.07
N TYR A 159 16.80 14.74 0.10
CA TYR A 159 17.08 14.13 -1.20
C TYR A 159 17.77 15.06 -2.19
N THR A 160 17.67 16.38 -2.01
CA THR A 160 18.36 17.35 -2.87
C THR A 160 19.83 17.52 -2.49
N HIS A 161 20.24 17.09 -1.29
CA HIS A 161 21.63 17.13 -0.82
C HIS A 161 22.45 15.89 -1.18
N VAL A 162 21.84 14.89 -1.82
CA VAL A 162 22.51 13.66 -2.28
C VAL A 162 22.97 13.79 -3.74
N LEU A 163 22.54 14.85 -4.44
CA LEU A 163 23.11 15.31 -5.72
C LEU A 163 24.41 16.06 -5.47
#